data_AF-A0A439IH92-F1
#
_entry.id   AF-A0A439IH92-F1
#
_cell.length_a   1.000
_cell.length_b   1.000
_cell.length_c   1.000
_cell.angle_alpha   90.00
_cell.angle_beta   90.00
_cell.angle_gamma   90.00
#
_symmetry.space_group_name_H-M   'P 1'
#
loop_
_entity.id
_entity.type
_entity.pdbx_description
1 polymer ?
#
loop_
_entity_poly.entity_id
_entity_poly.type
_entity_poly.pdbx_seq_one_letter_code
_entity_poly.pdbx_strand_id
1 'polypeptide(L)'
;MHPVDMDKIATWPTRVTAFLTAHSRELRAEREADHKYTLSPSTYRIMNDAPPMPRWDEAKALIENVMADRELVAFHATRLIDFDHIRKDGLMMLDLEQHVARLKGHLQDAGAVDELAEVDAAVTKMLKADSFFNNREGAVWATPHRASLHDGGCDVFYESYGGEAIERIAGYARGKLEQRLKQLGTPAVVIIRYSAYGWCKFTHGRLPQSMIELHLQHEGDWEAMDYGWDIMINRDVPAENIVAVVPLDDPAVAA
;
A
#
# COMPACT_ATOMS: atom_id res chain seq x y z
N MET A 1 19.37 11.87 3.24
CA MET A 1 18.20 12.44 3.97
C MET A 1 17.42 11.24 4.50
N HIS A 2 16.92 11.27 5.75
CA HIS A 2 16.12 10.15 6.24
C HIS A 2 14.75 10.12 5.53
N PRO A 3 14.22 8.94 5.17
CA PRO A 3 12.89 8.82 4.59
C PRO A 3 11.84 9.29 5.60
N VAL A 4 10.76 9.87 5.08
CA VAL A 4 9.61 10.32 5.87
C VAL A 4 8.73 9.12 6.20
N ASP A 5 8.44 8.93 7.47
CA ASP A 5 7.50 7.91 7.97
C ASP A 5 6.18 8.62 8.28
N MET A 6 5.12 8.26 7.55
CA MET A 6 3.84 8.96 7.62
C MET A 6 3.15 8.82 8.98
N ASP A 7 3.47 7.78 9.76
CA ASP A 7 2.94 7.61 11.12
C ASP A 7 3.80 8.31 12.19
N LYS A 8 4.94 8.90 11.80
CA LYS A 8 5.89 9.54 12.73
C LYS A 8 6.17 10.97 12.29
N ILE A 9 5.36 11.91 12.79
CA ILE A 9 5.48 13.36 12.50
C ILE A 9 6.87 13.92 12.78
N ALA A 10 7.61 13.38 13.75
CA ALA A 10 8.98 13.79 14.04
C ALA A 10 9.96 13.57 12.85
N THR A 11 9.61 12.71 11.89
CA THR A 11 10.41 12.45 10.68
C THR A 11 10.08 13.42 9.53
N TRP A 12 9.02 14.22 9.68
CA TRP A 12 8.52 15.08 8.62
C TRP A 12 9.39 16.33 8.44
N PRO A 13 9.40 16.94 7.24
CA PRO A 13 10.16 18.16 7.00
C PRO A 13 9.68 19.30 7.92
N THR A 14 10.61 19.91 8.68
CA THR A 14 10.30 21.00 9.62
C THR A 14 9.56 22.17 8.99
N ARG A 15 9.87 22.49 7.73
CA ARG A 15 9.19 23.57 7.00
C ARG A 15 7.71 23.25 6.77
N VAL A 16 7.38 21.98 6.51
CA VAL A 16 6.00 21.51 6.34
C VAL A 16 5.29 21.58 7.69
N THR A 17 5.83 20.95 8.73
CA THR A 17 5.17 20.92 10.05
C THR A 17 4.99 22.32 10.62
N ALA A 18 5.98 23.21 10.50
CA ALA A 18 5.85 24.60 10.96
C ALA A 18 4.72 25.37 10.25
N PHE A 19 4.54 25.15 8.93
CA PHE A 19 3.45 25.76 8.18
C PHE A 19 2.09 25.21 8.64
N LEU A 20 1.96 23.88 8.72
CA LEU A 20 0.71 23.23 9.12
C LEU A 20 0.29 23.64 10.54
N THR A 21 1.24 23.74 11.47
CA THR A 21 0.96 24.20 12.84
C THR A 21 0.52 25.66 12.85
N ALA A 22 1.19 26.54 12.09
CA ALA A 22 0.88 27.97 12.05
C ALA A 22 -0.50 28.27 11.44
N HIS A 23 -1.01 27.39 10.59
CA HIS A 23 -2.28 27.57 9.85
C HIS A 23 -3.33 26.50 10.19
N SER A 24 -3.17 25.79 11.31
CA SER A 24 -4.01 24.64 11.67
C SER A 24 -5.50 24.98 11.76
N ARG A 25 -5.84 26.16 12.27
CA ARG A 25 -7.23 26.62 12.41
C ARG A 25 -7.89 26.88 11.05
N GLU A 26 -7.19 27.57 10.17
CA GLU A 26 -7.68 27.86 8.82
C GLU A 26 -7.81 26.58 7.99
N LEU A 27 -6.81 25.70 8.05
CA LEU A 27 -6.84 24.40 7.34
C LEU A 27 -8.05 23.55 7.77
N ARG A 28 -8.35 23.49 9.07
CA ARG A 28 -9.55 22.81 9.60
C ARG A 28 -10.83 23.44 9.05
N ALA A 29 -10.98 24.76 9.20
CA ALA A 29 -12.18 25.47 8.77
C ALA A 29 -12.44 25.32 7.26
N GLU A 30 -11.40 25.39 6.43
CA GLU A 30 -11.49 25.18 4.98
C GLU A 30 -11.94 23.74 4.67
N ARG A 31 -11.36 22.74 5.34
CA ARG A 31 -11.71 21.32 5.12
C ARG A 31 -13.11 20.98 5.58
N GLU A 32 -13.60 21.54 6.69
CA GLU A 32 -14.99 21.37 7.14
C GLU A 32 -15.98 21.96 6.14
N ALA A 33 -15.68 23.15 5.63
CA ALA A 33 -16.52 23.81 4.62
C ALA A 33 -16.60 22.97 3.33
N ASP A 34 -15.45 22.51 2.84
CA ASP A 34 -15.35 21.63 1.67
C ASP A 34 -16.09 20.30 1.87
N HIS A 35 -15.90 19.65 3.02
CA HIS A 35 -16.58 18.41 3.35
C HIS A 35 -18.11 18.57 3.39
N LYS A 36 -18.59 19.63 4.05
CA LYS A 36 -20.02 19.97 4.09
C LYS A 36 -20.58 20.25 2.69
N TYR A 37 -19.82 20.93 1.83
CA TYR A 37 -20.19 21.16 0.44
C TYR A 37 -20.27 19.84 -0.33
N THR A 38 -19.27 18.97 -0.20
CA THR A 38 -19.17 17.69 -0.91
C THR A 38 -20.30 16.72 -0.53
N LEU A 39 -20.69 16.70 0.75
CA LEU A 39 -21.83 15.92 1.24
C LEU A 39 -23.21 16.51 0.88
N SER A 40 -23.25 17.74 0.34
CA SER A 40 -24.52 18.38 -0.02
C SER A 40 -25.13 17.76 -1.29
N PRO A 41 -26.48 17.81 -1.44
CA PRO A 41 -27.16 17.33 -2.64
C PRO A 41 -26.58 17.91 -3.92
N SER A 42 -26.62 17.14 -5.01
CA SER A 42 -26.12 17.60 -6.31
C SER A 42 -26.76 18.91 -6.76
N THR A 43 -28.04 19.13 -6.46
CA THR A 43 -28.75 20.39 -6.72
C THR A 43 -28.10 21.59 -6.02
N TYR A 44 -27.69 21.43 -4.77
CA TYR A 44 -26.98 22.47 -4.03
C TYR A 44 -25.62 22.76 -4.67
N ARG A 45 -24.85 21.72 -5.01
CA ARG A 45 -23.52 21.86 -5.63
C ARG A 45 -23.55 22.45 -7.04
N ILE A 46 -24.65 22.26 -7.78
CA ILE A 46 -24.84 22.90 -9.10
C ILE A 46 -25.15 24.40 -8.94
N MET A 47 -25.82 24.79 -7.85
CA MET A 47 -26.28 26.16 -7.63
C MET A 47 -25.30 27.03 -6.83
N ASN A 48 -24.26 26.44 -6.24
CA ASN A 48 -23.31 27.13 -5.38
C ASN A 48 -21.88 26.73 -5.76
N ASP A 49 -20.99 27.71 -5.75
CA ASP A 49 -19.56 27.47 -5.93
C ASP A 49 -18.98 26.67 -4.77
N ALA A 50 -17.96 25.87 -5.06
CA ALA A 50 -17.20 25.19 -4.02
C ALA A 50 -16.52 26.25 -3.10
N PRO A 51 -16.46 26.00 -1.78
CA PRO A 51 -15.79 26.91 -0.86
C PRO A 51 -14.29 27.03 -1.24
N PRO A 52 -13.69 28.23 -1.14
CA PRO A 52 -12.27 28.40 -1.42
C PRO A 52 -11.43 27.74 -0.32
N MET A 53 -10.31 27.14 -0.72
CA MET A 53 -9.36 26.49 0.20
C MET A 53 -7.93 27.02 0.04
N PRO A 54 -7.68 28.34 0.18
CA PRO A 54 -6.38 28.93 -0.13
C PRO A 54 -5.25 28.41 0.78
N ARG A 55 -5.50 28.18 2.07
CA ARG A 55 -4.45 27.64 2.96
C ARG A 55 -4.17 26.18 2.68
N TRP A 56 -5.21 25.43 2.32
CA TRP A 56 -5.06 24.06 1.87
C TRP A 56 -4.22 23.97 0.59
N ASP A 57 -4.51 24.80 -0.41
CA ASP A 57 -3.76 24.84 -1.67
C ASP A 57 -2.31 25.28 -1.46
N GLU A 58 -2.06 26.27 -0.60
CA GLU A 58 -0.70 26.66 -0.19
C GLU A 58 0.05 25.52 0.52
N ALA A 59 -0.62 24.82 1.44
CA ALA A 59 -0.04 23.66 2.13
C ALA A 59 0.32 22.56 1.13
N LYS A 60 -0.57 22.25 0.18
CA LYS A 60 -0.33 21.25 -0.85
C LYS A 60 0.89 21.60 -1.70
N ALA A 61 0.94 22.82 -2.23
CA ALA A 61 2.06 23.28 -3.05
C ALA A 61 3.39 23.27 -2.27
N LEU A 62 3.36 23.64 -0.98
CA LEU A 62 4.53 23.56 -0.11
C LEU A 62 4.99 22.11 0.07
N ILE A 63 4.08 21.18 0.37
CA ILE A 63 4.39 19.77 0.57
C ILE A 63 4.95 19.17 -0.71
N GLU A 64 4.29 19.38 -1.85
CA GLU A 64 4.75 18.90 -3.16
C GLU A 64 6.19 19.34 -3.44
N ASN A 65 6.50 20.62 -3.23
CA ASN A 65 7.85 21.15 -3.43
C ASN A 65 8.87 20.54 -2.46
N VAL A 66 8.55 20.48 -1.17
CA VAL A 66 9.49 19.99 -0.14
C VAL A 66 9.72 18.49 -0.24
N MET A 67 8.74 17.73 -0.72
CA MET A 67 8.76 16.28 -0.85
C MET A 67 9.25 15.79 -2.21
N ALA A 68 9.41 16.66 -3.21
CA ALA A 68 9.78 16.30 -4.58
C ALA A 68 10.99 15.35 -4.67
N ASP A 69 12.04 15.60 -3.88
CA ASP A 69 13.28 14.82 -3.85
C ASP A 69 13.43 13.99 -2.57
N ARG A 70 12.33 13.69 -1.89
CA ARG A 70 12.33 12.91 -0.64
C ARG A 70 11.83 11.49 -0.84
N GLU A 71 12.27 10.61 0.04
CA GLU A 71 11.78 9.25 0.15
C GLU A 71 10.75 9.16 1.28
N LEU A 72 9.84 8.20 1.15
CA LEU A 72 8.87 7.80 2.15
C LEU A 72 9.15 6.37 2.59
N VAL A 73 8.77 6.04 3.82
CA VAL A 73 8.69 4.66 4.31
C VAL A 73 7.32 4.10 3.90
N ALA A 74 7.31 2.89 3.35
CA ALA A 74 6.09 2.14 3.10
C ALA A 74 6.26 0.67 3.49
N PHE A 75 5.14 -0.04 3.54
CA PHE A 75 5.00 -1.39 4.05
C PHE A 75 4.29 -2.25 3.02
N HIS A 76 4.92 -3.36 2.65
CA HIS A 76 4.34 -4.37 1.77
C HIS A 76 4.00 -5.62 2.58
N ALA A 77 2.71 -5.96 2.63
CA ALA A 77 2.18 -7.14 3.29
C ALA A 77 2.41 -8.38 2.41
N THR A 78 2.94 -9.46 2.99
CA THR A 78 3.23 -10.69 2.23
C THR A 78 3.39 -11.90 3.15
N ARG A 79 3.63 -13.06 2.55
CA ARG A 79 3.98 -14.31 3.23
C ARG A 79 5.21 -14.92 2.58
N LEU A 80 6.27 -15.11 3.36
CA LEU A 80 7.60 -15.49 2.84
C LEU A 80 8.05 -16.83 3.40
N ILE A 81 8.63 -17.67 2.53
CA ILE A 81 9.34 -18.90 2.94
C ILE A 81 10.75 -18.55 3.42
N ASP A 82 11.40 -17.60 2.76
CA ASP A 82 12.74 -17.12 3.08
C ASP A 82 12.75 -15.58 3.05
N PHE A 83 13.15 -14.98 4.18
CA PHE A 83 13.20 -13.53 4.34
C PHE A 83 14.45 -12.95 3.66
N ASP A 84 15.53 -13.72 3.54
CA ASP A 84 16.79 -13.26 2.96
C ASP A 84 16.68 -13.06 1.44
N HIS A 85 15.82 -13.83 0.78
CA HIS A 85 15.53 -13.66 -0.65
C HIS A 85 15.11 -12.22 -0.98
N ILE A 86 14.14 -11.65 -0.26
CA ILE A 86 13.68 -10.27 -0.52
C ILE A 86 14.76 -9.24 -0.17
N ARG A 87 15.57 -9.48 0.87
CA ARG A 87 16.69 -8.58 1.22
C ARG A 87 17.74 -8.52 0.12
N LYS A 88 17.94 -9.62 -0.60
CA LYS A 88 18.95 -9.74 -1.65
C LYS A 88 18.47 -9.25 -3.01
N ASP A 89 17.24 -9.62 -3.38
CA ASP A 89 16.74 -9.47 -4.74
C ASP A 89 15.68 -8.36 -4.88
N GLY A 90 15.18 -7.83 -3.76
CA GLY A 90 14.14 -6.79 -3.73
C GLY A 90 12.71 -7.35 -3.87
N LEU A 91 11.77 -6.46 -4.19
CA LEU A 91 10.39 -6.84 -4.55
C LEU A 91 10.22 -6.77 -6.06
N MET A 92 9.76 -7.87 -6.65
CA MET A 92 9.41 -7.92 -8.07
C MET A 92 7.94 -7.58 -8.26
N MET A 93 7.62 -6.89 -9.35
CA MET A 93 6.25 -6.69 -9.79
C MET A 93 5.50 -8.02 -9.91
N LEU A 94 4.18 -7.97 -9.72
CA LEU A 94 3.33 -9.12 -10.00
C LEU A 94 3.44 -9.49 -11.49
N ASP A 95 3.98 -10.68 -11.72
CA ASP A 95 4.02 -11.41 -12.98
C ASP A 95 3.46 -12.81 -12.66
N LEU A 96 2.27 -13.12 -13.17
CA LEU A 96 1.57 -14.36 -12.82
C LEU A 96 2.36 -15.60 -13.26
N GLU A 97 2.97 -15.56 -14.44
CA GLU A 97 3.76 -16.69 -14.96
C GLU A 97 4.93 -17.01 -14.02
N GLN A 98 5.68 -15.98 -13.62
CA GLN A 98 6.78 -16.14 -12.67
C GLN A 98 6.30 -16.58 -11.29
N HIS A 99 5.18 -16.03 -10.79
CA HIS A 99 4.64 -16.41 -9.49
C HIS A 99 4.17 -17.87 -9.48
N VAL A 100 3.51 -18.31 -10.56
CA VAL A 100 3.12 -19.70 -10.77
C VAL A 100 4.36 -20.60 -10.86
N ALA A 101 5.39 -20.20 -11.61
CA ALA A 101 6.62 -20.97 -11.71
C ALA A 101 7.31 -21.14 -10.34
N ARG A 102 7.38 -20.07 -9.52
CA ARG A 102 7.91 -20.13 -8.16
C ARG A 102 7.08 -21.06 -7.27
N LEU A 103 5.74 -20.96 -7.32
CA LEU A 103 4.85 -21.87 -6.60
C LEU A 103 5.12 -23.33 -6.97
N LYS A 104 5.19 -23.63 -8.27
CA LYS A 104 5.47 -24.98 -8.78
C LYS A 104 6.81 -25.51 -8.29
N GLY A 105 7.84 -24.67 -8.26
CA GLY A 105 9.14 -25.01 -7.66
C GLY A 105 9.01 -25.42 -6.18
N HIS A 106 8.33 -24.62 -5.36
CA HIS A 106 8.12 -24.94 -3.94
C HIS A 106 7.27 -26.20 -3.73
N LEU A 107 6.23 -26.42 -4.55
CA LEU A 107 5.43 -27.65 -4.50
C LEU A 107 6.25 -28.88 -4.87
N GLN A 108 7.11 -28.76 -5.89
CA GLN A 108 8.01 -29.83 -6.31
C GLN A 108 9.02 -30.18 -5.20
N ASP A 109 9.64 -29.17 -4.58
CA ASP A 109 10.58 -29.37 -3.46
C ASP A 109 9.90 -30.02 -2.24
N ALA A 110 8.61 -29.75 -2.04
CA ALA A 110 7.79 -30.36 -1.00
C ALA A 110 7.23 -31.75 -1.37
N GLY A 111 7.49 -32.26 -2.59
CA GLY A 111 6.95 -33.54 -3.07
C GLY A 111 5.43 -33.55 -3.33
N ALA A 112 4.82 -32.38 -3.49
CA ALA A 112 3.38 -32.20 -3.69
C ALA A 112 2.96 -32.37 -5.16
N VAL A 113 3.16 -33.58 -5.69
CA VAL A 113 2.98 -33.89 -7.13
C VAL A 113 1.52 -33.73 -7.60
N ASP A 114 0.56 -34.07 -6.74
CA ASP A 114 -0.87 -33.96 -7.07
C ASP A 114 -1.27 -32.47 -7.21
N GLU A 115 -0.89 -31.63 -6.24
CA GLU A 115 -1.13 -30.20 -6.30
C GLU A 115 -0.43 -29.54 -7.49
N LEU A 116 0.79 -29.97 -7.81
CA LEU A 116 1.55 -29.48 -8.97
C LEU A 116 0.79 -29.65 -10.29
N ALA A 117 0.13 -30.81 -10.47
CA ALA A 117 -0.67 -31.09 -11.66
C ALA A 117 -1.97 -30.26 -11.73
N GLU A 118 -2.51 -29.86 -10.58
CA GLU A 118 -3.72 -29.03 -10.51
C GLU A 118 -3.48 -27.56 -10.87
N VAL A 119 -2.28 -27.02 -10.60
CA VAL A 119 -1.96 -25.60 -10.78
C VAL A 119 -2.22 -25.14 -12.22
N ASP A 120 -1.69 -25.85 -13.23
CA ASP A 120 -1.82 -25.41 -14.64
C ASP A 120 -3.29 -25.40 -15.12
N ALA A 121 -4.06 -26.40 -14.69
CA ALA A 121 -5.49 -26.49 -14.98
C ALA A 121 -6.29 -25.38 -14.28
N ALA A 122 -5.93 -25.06 -13.03
CA ALA A 122 -6.55 -24.01 -12.25
C ALA A 122 -6.27 -22.62 -12.83
N VAL A 123 -5.02 -22.33 -13.22
CA VAL A 123 -4.63 -21.08 -13.92
C VAL A 123 -5.46 -20.91 -15.19
N THR A 124 -5.53 -21.95 -16.03
CA THR A 124 -6.30 -21.90 -17.28
C THR A 124 -7.79 -21.63 -17.02
N LYS A 125 -8.36 -22.24 -15.97
CA LYS A 125 -9.76 -22.05 -15.60
C LYS A 125 -10.01 -20.65 -15.05
N MET A 126 -9.11 -20.15 -14.21
CA MET A 126 -9.16 -18.80 -13.64
C MET A 126 -9.12 -17.74 -14.75
N LEU A 127 -8.14 -17.79 -15.65
CA LEU A 127 -8.00 -16.80 -16.73
C LEU A 127 -9.19 -16.79 -17.71
N LYS A 128 -9.89 -17.93 -17.86
CA LYS A 128 -11.15 -17.99 -18.63
C LYS A 128 -12.34 -17.36 -17.87
N ALA A 129 -12.39 -17.52 -16.55
CA ALA A 129 -13.48 -17.01 -15.73
C ALA A 129 -13.30 -15.51 -15.39
N ASP A 130 -12.06 -15.07 -15.23
CA ASP A 130 -11.68 -13.69 -14.93
C ASP A 130 -10.70 -13.16 -15.97
N SER A 131 -11.24 -12.82 -17.14
CA SER A 131 -10.46 -12.31 -18.28
C SER A 131 -9.72 -10.99 -18.02
N PHE A 132 -10.04 -10.30 -16.92
CA PHE A 132 -9.44 -9.02 -16.54
C PHE A 132 -8.37 -9.15 -15.45
N PHE A 133 -8.08 -10.37 -14.98
CA PHE A 133 -7.09 -10.59 -13.93
C PHE A 133 -5.73 -9.98 -14.28
N ASN A 134 -5.30 -10.10 -15.54
CA ASN A 134 -4.01 -9.57 -16.03
C ASN A 134 -3.89 -8.04 -15.87
N ASN A 135 -5.00 -7.30 -15.71
CA ASN A 135 -4.94 -5.85 -15.43
C ASN A 135 -4.36 -5.53 -14.05
N ARG A 136 -4.17 -6.53 -13.19
CA ARG A 136 -3.56 -6.40 -11.86
C ARG A 136 -2.05 -6.67 -11.85
N GLU A 137 -1.49 -7.14 -12.97
CA GLU A 137 -0.05 -7.35 -13.11
C GLU A 137 0.72 -6.03 -13.24
N GLY A 138 2.05 -6.11 -13.05
CA GLY A 138 2.95 -4.98 -13.32
C GLY A 138 3.03 -3.96 -12.20
N ALA A 139 2.65 -4.33 -10.97
CA ALA A 139 2.81 -3.47 -9.81
C ALA A 139 3.23 -4.25 -8.55
N VAL A 140 3.90 -3.55 -7.65
CA VAL A 140 4.07 -3.92 -6.24
C VAL A 140 3.14 -3.04 -5.41
N TRP A 141 2.27 -3.65 -4.62
CA TRP A 141 1.41 -2.94 -3.68
C TRP A 141 2.20 -2.60 -2.40
N ALA A 142 1.98 -1.43 -1.82
CA ALA A 142 2.43 -1.08 -0.49
C ALA A 142 1.49 -0.04 0.14
N THR A 143 1.58 0.16 1.45
CA THR A 143 0.88 1.22 2.18
C THR A 143 1.89 2.09 2.94
N PRO A 144 1.67 3.40 3.07
CA PRO A 144 2.52 4.26 3.88
C PRO A 144 2.17 4.22 5.38
N HIS A 145 1.09 3.51 5.76
CA HIS A 145 0.54 3.50 7.12
C HIS A 145 0.54 2.10 7.74
N ARG A 146 0.99 1.99 8.98
CA ARG A 146 0.93 0.73 9.75
C ARG A 146 -0.49 0.28 10.01
N ALA A 147 -1.42 1.21 10.28
CA ALA A 147 -2.82 0.88 10.53
C ALA A 147 -3.45 0.07 9.37
N SER A 148 -3.10 0.37 8.13
CA SER A 148 -3.57 -0.36 6.94
C SER A 148 -3.06 -1.80 6.84
N LEU A 149 -2.01 -2.15 7.58
CA LEU A 149 -1.56 -3.55 7.68
C LEU A 149 -2.51 -4.41 8.51
N HIS A 150 -3.39 -3.78 9.32
CA HIS A 150 -4.18 -4.44 10.36
C HIS A 150 -5.70 -4.16 10.25
N ASP A 151 -6.16 -3.51 9.17
CA ASP A 151 -7.57 -3.17 8.95
C ASP A 151 -8.40 -4.31 8.31
N GLY A 152 -7.78 -5.48 8.11
CA GLY A 152 -8.35 -6.65 7.44
C GLY A 152 -8.16 -6.68 5.92
N GLY A 153 -7.79 -5.55 5.30
CA GLY A 153 -7.53 -5.48 3.86
C GLY A 153 -6.32 -6.30 3.42
N CYS A 154 -5.36 -6.53 4.34
CA CYS A 154 -4.13 -7.26 4.07
C CYS A 154 -4.19 -8.77 4.39
N ASP A 155 -5.29 -9.27 4.95
CA ASP A 155 -5.36 -10.63 5.50
C ASP A 155 -4.99 -11.70 4.48
N VAL A 156 -5.44 -11.57 3.23
CA VAL A 156 -5.13 -12.52 2.15
C VAL A 156 -3.62 -12.66 1.91
N PHE A 157 -2.85 -11.59 2.08
CA PHE A 157 -1.39 -11.60 1.88
C PHE A 157 -0.66 -12.29 3.01
N TYR A 158 -1.23 -12.31 4.21
CA TYR A 158 -0.67 -13.01 5.37
C TYR A 158 -1.13 -14.46 5.43
N GLU A 159 -2.36 -14.74 5.03
CA GLU A 159 -2.95 -16.08 5.11
C GLU A 159 -2.47 -17.00 4.00
N SER A 160 -2.21 -16.50 2.79
CA SER A 160 -1.90 -17.33 1.62
C SER A 160 -0.57 -16.98 0.97
N TYR A 161 0.29 -17.98 0.76
CA TYR A 161 1.52 -17.79 -0.01
C TYR A 161 1.23 -17.30 -1.43
N GLY A 162 1.94 -16.27 -1.87
CA GLY A 162 1.72 -15.63 -3.17
C GLY A 162 0.52 -14.67 -3.21
N GLY A 163 -0.11 -14.40 -2.06
CA GLY A 163 -1.16 -13.40 -1.90
C GLY A 163 -2.41 -13.68 -2.73
N GLU A 164 -3.14 -12.62 -3.05
CA GLU A 164 -4.42 -12.69 -3.76
C GLU A 164 -4.31 -13.40 -5.13
N ALA A 165 -3.19 -13.23 -5.84
CA ALA A 165 -3.00 -13.82 -7.15
C ALA A 165 -3.01 -15.35 -7.12
N ILE A 166 -2.26 -15.93 -6.18
CA ILE A 166 -2.14 -17.37 -6.03
C ILE A 166 -3.33 -17.96 -5.26
N GLU A 167 -3.87 -17.23 -4.30
CA GLU A 167 -5.12 -17.62 -3.60
C GLU A 167 -6.27 -17.81 -4.59
N ARG A 168 -6.45 -16.88 -5.53
CA ARG A 168 -7.48 -17.00 -6.58
C ARG A 168 -7.29 -18.26 -7.41
N ILE A 169 -6.06 -18.60 -7.80
CA ILE A 169 -5.77 -19.86 -8.51
C ILE A 169 -6.22 -21.06 -7.67
N ALA A 170 -5.94 -21.06 -6.37
CA ALA A 170 -6.33 -22.13 -5.48
C ALA A 170 -7.86 -22.30 -5.39
N GLY A 171 -8.64 -21.22 -5.44
CA GLY A 171 -10.10 -21.28 -5.52
C GLY A 171 -10.64 -22.00 -6.77
N TYR A 172 -9.83 -22.11 -7.84
CA TYR A 172 -10.16 -22.88 -9.05
C TYR A 172 -9.60 -24.30 -9.05
N ALA A 173 -8.65 -24.61 -8.16
CA ALA A 173 -8.17 -25.96 -7.91
C ALA A 173 -9.23 -26.79 -7.16
N ARG A 174 -9.18 -28.12 -7.28
CA ARG A 174 -10.17 -29.02 -6.65
C ARG A 174 -9.63 -29.77 -5.43
N GLY A 175 -8.31 -29.73 -5.24
CA GLY A 175 -7.59 -30.43 -4.19
C GLY A 175 -7.22 -29.55 -3.01
N LYS A 176 -6.07 -29.85 -2.42
CA LYS A 176 -5.61 -29.28 -1.14
C LYS A 176 -4.74 -28.03 -1.30
N LEU A 177 -4.70 -27.43 -2.49
CA LEU A 177 -3.80 -26.32 -2.81
C LEU A 177 -4.02 -25.14 -1.86
N GLU A 178 -5.27 -24.74 -1.59
CA GLU A 178 -5.57 -23.64 -0.67
C GLU A 178 -5.00 -23.89 0.74
N GLN A 179 -5.25 -25.08 1.30
CA GLN A 179 -4.71 -25.46 2.61
C GLN A 179 -3.18 -25.47 2.61
N ARG A 180 -2.56 -25.90 1.50
CA ARG A 180 -1.10 -25.90 1.35
C ARG A 180 -0.53 -24.49 1.36
N LEU A 181 -1.12 -23.56 0.60
CA LEU A 181 -0.67 -22.18 0.56
C LEU A 181 -0.71 -21.51 1.93
N LYS A 182 -1.71 -21.86 2.77
CA LYS A 182 -1.81 -21.41 4.16
C LYS A 182 -0.70 -21.93 5.08
N GLN A 183 -0.03 -23.02 4.70
CA GLN A 183 1.07 -23.63 5.46
C GLN A 183 2.44 -23.19 4.96
N LEU A 184 2.54 -22.60 3.76
CA LEU A 184 3.81 -22.22 3.14
C LEU A 184 4.29 -20.85 3.63
N GLY A 185 5.46 -20.82 4.27
CA GLY A 185 6.08 -19.58 4.75
C GLY A 185 5.43 -19.01 6.00
N THR A 186 5.75 -17.75 6.30
CA THR A 186 5.31 -17.02 7.50
C THR A 186 4.84 -15.61 7.11
N PRO A 187 3.78 -15.07 7.73
CA PRO A 187 3.36 -13.68 7.53
C PRO A 187 4.52 -12.72 7.79
N ALA A 188 4.74 -11.81 6.86
CA ALA A 188 5.86 -10.88 6.90
C ALA A 188 5.46 -9.53 6.33
N VAL A 189 6.18 -8.50 6.76
CA VAL A 189 6.09 -7.15 6.23
C VAL A 189 7.46 -6.75 5.71
N VAL A 190 7.48 -6.27 4.48
CA VAL A 190 8.68 -5.70 3.85
C VAL A 190 8.59 -4.19 3.98
N ILE A 191 9.52 -3.60 4.73
CA ILE A 191 9.63 -2.16 4.92
C ILE A 191 10.52 -1.61 3.80
N ILE A 192 9.99 -0.69 3.00
CA ILE A 192 10.66 -0.15 1.84
C ILE A 192 10.86 1.37 1.95
N ARG A 193 11.92 1.86 1.32
CA ARG A 193 12.06 3.28 0.96
C ARG A 193 11.56 3.44 -0.46
N TYR A 194 10.69 4.42 -0.68
CA TYR A 194 10.21 4.72 -2.02
C TYR A 194 10.24 6.22 -2.28
N SER A 195 10.55 6.63 -3.50
CA SER A 195 10.54 8.05 -3.87
C SER A 195 9.12 8.60 -3.74
N ALA A 196 8.95 9.71 -3.01
CA ALA A 196 7.64 10.33 -2.81
C ALA A 196 6.97 10.71 -4.14
N TYR A 197 7.78 11.08 -5.14
CA TYR A 197 7.34 11.42 -6.48
C TYR A 197 8.01 10.53 -7.54
N GLY A 198 7.30 10.26 -8.64
CA GLY A 198 7.84 9.59 -9.83
C GLY A 198 7.68 8.06 -9.90
N TRP A 199 7.42 7.38 -8.78
CA TRP A 199 7.19 5.92 -8.78
C TRP A 199 5.71 5.54 -8.88
N CYS A 200 4.82 6.35 -8.31
CA CYS A 200 3.37 6.18 -8.38
C CYS A 200 2.70 7.54 -8.58
N LYS A 201 1.91 7.69 -9.65
CA LYS A 201 1.20 8.95 -9.95
C LYS A 201 0.16 9.30 -8.89
N PHE A 202 -0.45 8.29 -8.26
CA PHE A 202 -1.49 8.49 -7.26
C PHE A 202 -0.98 9.16 -5.98
N THR A 203 0.29 8.91 -5.63
CA THR A 203 0.96 9.54 -4.48
C THR A 203 1.01 11.06 -4.60
N HIS A 204 1.10 11.62 -5.82
CA HIS A 204 1.26 13.06 -6.01
C HIS A 204 0.09 13.87 -5.43
N GLY A 205 -1.15 13.36 -5.58
CA GLY A 205 -2.33 14.03 -5.04
C GLY A 205 -2.65 13.64 -3.59
N ARG A 206 -2.37 12.38 -3.22
CA ARG A 206 -2.70 11.84 -1.90
C ARG A 206 -1.74 12.28 -0.80
N LEU A 207 -0.43 12.26 -1.06
CA LEU A 207 0.58 12.59 -0.06
C LEU A 207 0.35 13.96 0.60
N PRO A 208 0.13 15.06 -0.15
CA PRO A 208 -0.11 16.35 0.47
C PRO A 208 -1.39 16.39 1.32
N GLN A 209 -2.47 15.81 0.84
CA GLN A 209 -3.72 15.70 1.59
C GLN A 209 -3.52 14.92 2.90
N SER A 210 -2.93 13.74 2.82
CA SER A 210 -2.69 12.88 3.98
C SER A 210 -1.79 13.55 5.01
N MET A 211 -0.72 14.24 4.56
CA MET A 211 0.14 14.98 5.49
C MET A 211 -0.62 16.09 6.23
N ILE A 212 -1.48 16.85 5.55
CA ILE A 212 -2.31 17.87 6.18
C ILE A 212 -3.25 17.23 7.21
N GLU A 213 -4.03 16.22 6.80
CA GLU A 213 -5.05 15.62 7.67
C GLU A 213 -4.46 14.93 8.91
N LEU A 214 -3.38 14.18 8.75
CA LEU A 214 -2.68 13.52 9.86
C LEU A 214 -2.06 14.52 10.84
N HIS A 215 -1.53 15.64 10.34
CA HIS A 215 -1.05 16.70 11.22
C HIS A 215 -2.20 17.32 12.02
N LEU A 216 -3.33 17.62 11.37
CA LEU A 216 -4.49 18.17 12.05
C LEU A 216 -5.06 17.22 13.12
N GLN A 217 -5.08 15.92 12.83
CA GLN A 217 -5.47 14.86 13.78
C GLN A 217 -4.52 14.80 14.98
N HIS A 218 -3.21 14.88 14.76
CA HIS A 218 -2.22 14.88 15.83
C HIS A 218 -2.36 16.09 16.78
N GLU A 219 -2.74 17.25 16.25
CA GLU A 219 -3.00 18.48 17.02
C GLU A 219 -4.35 18.47 17.79
N GLY A 220 -5.05 17.32 17.84
CA GLY A 220 -5.82 16.96 19.02
C GLY A 220 -7.34 17.17 19.03
N ASP A 221 -7.98 17.68 17.97
CA ASP A 221 -9.46 17.85 17.93
C ASP A 221 -10.04 17.59 16.53
N TRP A 222 -9.35 16.79 15.73
CA TRP A 222 -9.73 16.50 14.35
C TRP A 222 -9.65 15.00 14.08
N GLU A 223 -10.66 14.45 13.42
CA GLU A 223 -10.60 13.10 12.86
C GLU A 223 -10.25 13.24 11.37
N ALA A 224 -9.11 12.69 10.96
CA ALA A 224 -8.75 12.67 9.55
C ALA A 224 -9.84 11.92 8.76
N MET A 225 -10.33 12.55 7.69
CA MET A 225 -11.49 12.06 6.95
C MET A 225 -11.07 11.05 5.86
N ASP A 226 -9.87 11.20 5.32
CA ASP A 226 -9.30 10.37 4.26
C ASP A 226 -7.77 10.59 4.18
N TYR A 227 -7.01 9.80 4.95
CA TYR A 227 -5.55 9.87 4.99
C TYR A 227 -4.84 8.62 4.45
N GLY A 228 -5.50 7.46 4.44
CA GLY A 228 -4.92 6.21 3.95
C GLY A 228 -4.95 6.13 2.42
N TRP A 229 -3.92 5.52 1.82
CA TRP A 229 -3.96 5.19 0.40
C TRP A 229 -3.07 4.00 0.05
N ASP A 230 -3.46 3.29 -1.01
CA ASP A 230 -2.64 2.24 -1.61
C ASP A 230 -1.58 2.84 -2.55
N ILE A 231 -0.36 2.37 -2.41
CA ILE A 231 0.75 2.68 -3.31
C ILE A 231 0.88 1.51 -4.30
N MET A 232 0.56 1.79 -5.57
CA MET A 232 0.83 0.87 -6.67
C MET A 232 2.13 1.28 -7.36
N ILE A 233 3.23 0.61 -7.02
CA ILE A 233 4.56 0.87 -7.58
C ILE A 233 4.68 0.09 -8.89
N ASN A 234 4.63 0.79 -10.03
CA ASN A 234 4.64 0.17 -11.36
C ASN A 234 6.07 -0.16 -11.85
N ARG A 235 6.87 -0.73 -10.95
CA ARG A 235 8.25 -1.19 -11.14
C ARG A 235 8.67 -2.10 -10.00
N ASP A 236 9.74 -2.84 -10.21
CA ASP A 236 10.41 -3.56 -9.13
C ASP A 236 10.96 -2.57 -8.10
N VAL A 237 10.93 -2.96 -6.83
CA VAL A 237 11.61 -2.26 -5.74
C VAL A 237 12.97 -2.93 -5.55
N PRO A 238 14.09 -2.24 -5.84
CA PRO A 238 15.39 -2.87 -5.80
C PRO A 238 15.84 -3.15 -4.36
N ALA A 239 16.78 -4.08 -4.19
CA ALA A 239 17.23 -4.56 -2.89
C ALA A 239 17.74 -3.43 -1.97
N GLU A 240 18.43 -2.43 -2.52
CA GLU A 240 18.92 -1.27 -1.75
C GLU A 240 17.80 -0.41 -1.15
N ASN A 241 16.57 -0.53 -1.64
CA ASN A 241 15.39 0.15 -1.13
C ASN A 241 14.66 -0.67 -0.06
N ILE A 242 15.05 -1.91 0.21
CA ILE A 242 14.53 -2.72 1.31
C ILE A 242 15.21 -2.29 2.61
N VAL A 243 14.43 -1.68 3.51
CA VAL A 243 14.90 -1.25 4.84
C VAL A 243 15.00 -2.46 5.77
N ALA A 244 13.95 -3.27 5.79
CA ALA A 244 13.85 -4.45 6.62
C ALA A 244 12.83 -5.41 6.06
N VAL A 245 12.97 -6.67 6.42
CA VAL A 245 11.96 -7.71 6.23
C VAL A 245 11.72 -8.28 7.62
N VAL A 246 10.52 -8.11 8.15
CA VAL A 246 10.18 -8.42 9.54
C VAL A 246 8.94 -9.30 9.62
N PRO A 247 8.79 -10.13 10.66
CA PRO A 247 7.53 -10.80 10.96
C PRO A 247 6.39 -9.81 11.19
N LEU A 248 5.14 -10.24 11.01
CA LEU A 248 3.96 -9.38 11.22
C LEU A 248 3.82 -8.89 12.68
N ASP A 249 4.31 -9.65 13.66
CA ASP A 249 4.27 -9.31 15.09
C ASP A 249 5.44 -8.43 15.55
N ASP A 250 6.29 -7.96 14.62
CA ASP A 250 7.40 -7.08 14.94
C ASP A 250 6.91 -5.67 15.38
N PRO A 251 7.45 -5.09 16.47
CA PRO A 251 7.09 -3.75 16.93
C PRO A 251 7.27 -2.64 15.88
N ALA A 252 8.12 -2.85 14.87
CA ALA A 252 8.34 -1.88 13.81
C ALA A 252 7.11 -1.67 12.90
N VAL A 253 6.17 -2.62 12.89
CA VAL A 253 4.98 -2.64 12.02
C VAL A 253 3.66 -2.77 12.80
N ALA A 254 3.71 -2.68 14.13
CA ALA A 254 2.52 -2.58 14.97
C ALA A 254 1.71 -1.31 14.66
N ALA A 255 0.38 -1.40 14.72
CA ALA A 255 -0.52 -0.27 14.48
C ALA A 255 -0.31 0.89 15.47
#